data_AF-A0A7X7KCF6-F1
#
_entry.id   AF-A0A7X7KCF6-F1
#
_cell.length_a   1.000
_cell.length_b   1.000
_cell.length_c   1.000
_cell.angle_alpha   90.00
_cell.angle_beta   90.00
_cell.angle_gamma   90.00
#
_symmetry.space_group_name_H-M   'P 1'
#
loop_
_entity.id
_entity.type
_entity.pdbx_description
1 polymer ?
#
loop_
_entity_poly.entity_id
_entity_poly.type
_entity_poly.pdbx_seq_one_letter_code
_entity_poly.pdbx_strand_id
1 'polypeptide(L)' 'MSIPQNQAKTENYLSRYGVGPEAFDAFRIAGGAIPHLRLYDRRGNLLKTFSGSNFDHKEVELAVEMQLDPGRDSD' A
#
# COMPACT_ATOMS: atom_id res chain seq x y z
N MET A 1 -24.95 25.93 -6.90
CA MET A 1 -23.63 25.83 -6.24
C MET A 1 -22.83 24.79 -7.00
N SER A 2 -21.85 25.22 -7.80
CA SER A 2 -21.11 24.34 -8.71
C SER A 2 -19.99 23.65 -7.94
N ILE A 3 -20.01 22.31 -7.89
CA ILE A 3 -18.88 21.55 -7.30
C ILE A 3 -17.70 21.69 -8.28
N PRO A 4 -16.53 22.18 -7.85
CA PRO A 4 -15.38 22.28 -8.74
C PRO A 4 -14.99 20.88 -9.25
N GLN A 5 -14.91 20.74 -10.58
CA GLN A 5 -14.38 19.54 -11.21
C GLN A 5 -12.92 19.35 -10.77
N ASN A 6 -12.61 18.15 -10.29
CA ASN A 6 -11.28 17.77 -9.84
C ASN A 6 -10.30 17.85 -11.03
N GLN A 7 -9.28 18.71 -10.96
CA GLN A 7 -8.25 18.92 -12.01
C GLN A 7 -7.19 17.81 -12.05
N ALA A 8 -7.55 16.61 -11.62
CA ALA A 8 -6.59 15.52 -11.53
C ALA A 8 -6.14 15.07 -12.91
N LYS A 9 -4.83 14.87 -13.05
CA LYS A 9 -4.20 14.39 -14.29
C LYS A 9 -4.47 12.91 -14.56
N THR A 10 -5.13 12.21 -13.62
CA THR A 10 -5.43 10.79 -13.66
C THR A 10 -6.82 10.54 -13.08
N GLU A 11 -7.39 9.37 -13.38
CA GLU A 11 -8.62 8.90 -12.76
C GLU A 11 -8.42 8.79 -11.25
N ASN A 12 -9.28 9.48 -10.49
CA ASN A 12 -9.31 9.38 -9.04
C ASN A 12 -10.48 8.49 -8.64
N TYR A 13 -10.16 7.36 -8.03
CA TYR A 13 -11.14 6.45 -7.48
C TYR A 13 -11.38 6.79 -6.02
N LEU A 14 -12.64 7.02 -5.66
CA LEU A 14 -13.04 7.20 -4.26
C LEU A 14 -13.32 5.83 -3.64
N SER A 15 -12.79 5.61 -2.44
CA SER A 15 -13.16 4.45 -1.63
C SER A 15 -14.67 4.47 -1.37
N ARG A 16 -15.35 3.35 -1.65
CA ARG A 16 -16.77 3.17 -1.30
C ARG A 16 -17.04 3.27 0.21
N TYR A 17 -15.99 3.09 1.02
CA TYR A 17 -16.03 3.17 2.48
C TYR A 17 -15.66 4.57 2.99
N GLY A 18 -15.43 5.53 2.10
CA GLY A 18 -14.99 6.88 2.46
C GLY A 18 -13.57 6.90 3.05
N VAL A 19 -13.33 7.85 3.95
CA VAL A 19 -12.06 8.07 4.67
C VAL A 19 -12.21 7.88 6.19
N GLY A 20 -13.33 7.31 6.64
CA GLY A 20 -13.64 7.05 8.03
C GLY A 20 -13.08 5.71 8.55
N PRO A 21 -13.37 5.37 9.82
CA PRO A 21 -12.96 4.09 10.43
C PRO A 21 -13.35 2.86 9.61
N GLU A 22 -14.49 2.89 8.93
CA GLU A 22 -14.97 1.80 8.09
C GLU A 22 -14.00 1.48 6.94
N ALA A 23 -13.34 2.49 6.38
CA ALA A 23 -12.31 2.29 5.38
C ALA A 23 -11.07 1.62 5.98
N PHE A 24 -10.66 2.02 7.19
CA PHE A 24 -9.50 1.44 7.85
C PHE A 24 -9.73 -0.03 8.21
N ASP A 25 -10.93 -0.39 8.65
CA ASP A 25 -11.31 -1.77 8.88
C ASP A 25 -11.38 -2.57 7.57
N ALA A 26 -12.05 -2.03 6.55
CA ALA A 26 -12.20 -2.69 5.24
C ALA A 26 -10.84 -2.98 4.58
N PHE A 27 -9.89 -2.05 4.69
CA PHE A 27 -8.55 -2.21 4.15
C PHE A 27 -7.54 -2.81 5.15
N ARG A 28 -7.94 -3.07 6.39
CA ARG A 28 -7.08 -3.58 7.48
C ARG A 28 -5.86 -2.69 7.72
N ILE A 29 -6.07 -1.37 7.78
CA ILE A 29 -5.03 -0.39 8.10
C ILE A 29 -4.86 -0.35 9.61
N ALA A 30 -3.81 -1.00 10.11
CA ALA A 30 -3.57 -1.12 11.54
C ALA A 30 -3.30 0.26 12.17
N GLY A 31 -4.05 0.60 13.23
CA GLY A 31 -3.88 1.86 13.95
C GLY A 31 -4.15 3.13 13.13
N GLY A 32 -4.77 3.02 11.95
CA GLY A 32 -4.99 4.16 11.04
C GLY A 32 -3.70 4.79 10.49
N ALA A 33 -2.56 4.09 10.58
CA ALA A 33 -1.28 4.61 10.15
C ALA A 33 -1.22 4.68 8.61
N ILE A 34 -1.04 5.87 8.07
CA ILE A 34 -0.89 6.14 6.63
C ILE A 34 0.48 6.80 6.38
N PRO A 35 1.24 6.42 5.34
CA PRO A 35 0.95 5.37 4.34
C PRO A 35 0.93 3.95 4.93
N HIS A 36 0.18 3.04 4.30
CA HIS A 36 0.06 1.63 4.69
C HIS A 36 0.17 0.70 3.48
N LEU A 37 1.38 0.23 3.20
CA LEU A 37 1.69 -0.62 2.05
C LEU A 37 1.74 -2.10 2.47
N ARG A 38 1.29 -2.99 1.58
CA ARG A 38 1.33 -4.44 1.78
C ARG A 38 1.95 -5.10 0.56
N LEU A 39 2.98 -5.91 0.79
CA LEU A 39 3.63 -6.72 -0.21
C LEU A 39 3.04 -8.13 -0.16
N TYR A 40 2.57 -8.63 -1.30
CA TYR A 40 2.03 -9.98 -1.44
C TYR A 40 2.86 -10.78 -2.43
N ASP A 41 2.92 -12.10 -2.22
CA ASP A 41 3.45 -13.01 -3.24
C ASP A 41 2.45 -13.18 -4.41
N ARG A 42 2.88 -13.90 -5.46
CA ARG A 42 2.03 -14.16 -6.64
C ARG A 42 0.81 -15.04 -6.35
N ARG A 43 0.76 -15.70 -5.19
CA ARG A 43 -0.35 -16.54 -4.74
C ARG A 43 -1.33 -15.75 -3.85
N GLY A 44 -1.04 -14.47 -3.57
CA GLY A 44 -1.84 -13.60 -2.73
C GLY A 44 -1.53 -13.73 -1.23
N ASN A 45 -0.45 -14.40 -0.84
CA ASN A 45 -0.02 -14.46 0.57
C ASN A 45 0.66 -13.15 0.96
N LEU A 46 0.32 -12.61 2.13
CA LEU A 46 0.96 -11.41 2.66
C LEU A 46 2.38 -11.72 3.13
N LEU A 47 3.36 -10.97 2.62
CA LEU A 47 4.77 -11.14 2.95
C LEU A 47 5.26 -10.09 3.95
N LYS A 48 4.89 -8.82 3.72
CA LYS A 48 5.35 -7.69 4.55
C LYS A 48 4.33 -6.56 4.54
N THR A 49 4.24 -5.86 5.67
CA THR A 49 3.47 -4.62 5.82
C THR A 49 4.44 -3.49 6.16
N PHE A 50 4.26 -2.34 5.52
CA PHE A 50 4.98 -1.10 5.80
C PHE A 50 3.95 -0.04 6.19
N SER A 51 4.09 0.56 7.37
CA SER A 51 3.08 1.47 7.92
C SER A 51 3.70 2.70 8.56
N GLY A 52 3.05 3.85 8.37
CA GLY A 52 3.48 5.13 8.93
C GLY A 52 4.67 5.75 8.20
N SER A 53 5.34 6.68 8.85
CA SER A 53 6.47 7.45 8.30
C SER A 53 7.83 6.75 8.42
N ASN A 54 7.87 5.54 8.98
CA ASN A 54 9.11 4.91 9.47
C ASN A 54 9.68 3.85 8.52
N PHE A 55 9.43 3.94 7.22
CA PHE A 55 10.09 3.07 6.24
C PHE A 55 10.73 3.90 5.12
N ASP A 56 11.93 3.49 4.71
CA ASP A 56 12.63 4.08 3.57
C ASP A 56 12.16 3.42 2.26
N HIS A 57 12.21 4.16 1.16
CA HIS A 57 11.93 3.64 -0.18
C HIS A 57 12.80 2.42 -0.50
N LYS A 58 14.07 2.45 -0.07
CA LYS A 58 15.02 1.34 -0.24
C LYS A 58 14.58 0.05 0.43
N GLU A 59 13.88 0.14 1.57
CA GLU A 59 13.39 -1.06 2.28
C GLU A 59 12.23 -1.72 1.53
N VAL A 60 11.43 -0.91 0.82
CA VAL A 60 10.37 -1.41 -0.05
C VAL A 60 10.95 -2.05 -1.29
N GLU A 61 11.90 -1.38 -1.96
CA GLU A 61 12.60 -1.92 -3.14
C GLU A 61 13.28 -3.25 -2.83
N LEU A 62 14.09 -3.33 -1.78
CA LEU A 62 14.79 -4.56 -1.39
C LEU A 62 13.79 -5.70 -1.12
N ALA A 63 12.68 -5.41 -0.43
CA ALA A 63 11.67 -6.43 -0.15
C ALA A 63 11.00 -6.95 -1.43
N VAL A 64 10.83 -6.09 -2.45
CA VAL A 64 10.31 -6.50 -3.76
C VAL A 64 11.34 -7.32 -4.53
N GLU A 65 12.61 -6.90 -4.55
CA GLU A 65 13.69 -7.61 -5.24
C GLU A 65 13.86 -9.05 -4.74
N MET A 66 13.79 -9.26 -3.42
CA MET A 66 13.81 -10.61 -2.82
C MET A 66 12.68 -11.52 -3.32
N GLN A 67 11.58 -10.97 -3.85
CA GLN A 67 10.49 -11.74 -4.44
C GLN A 67 10.66 -12.01 -5.93
N LEU A 68 11.52 -11.25 -6.60
CA LEU A 68 11.77 -11.40 -8.04
C LEU A 68 12.92 -12.40 -8.30
N ASP A 69 13.86 -12.52 -7.37
CA ASP A 69 15.00 -13.44 -7.46
C ASP A 69 15.31 -14.13 -6.12
N PRO A 70 14.51 -15.15 -5.74
CA PRO A 70 14.69 -15.85 -4.47
C PRO A 70 15.96 -16.74 -4.41
N GLY A 71 16.77 -16.80 -5.47
CA GLY A 71 17.96 -17.67 -5.58
C GLY A 71 19.32 -16.97 -5.35
N ARG A 72 19.32 -15.67 -5.03
CA ARG A 72 20.56 -14.87 -4.98
C ARG A 72 21.38 -15.01 -3.69
N ASP A 73 20.87 -15.70 -2.68
CA ASP A 73 21.54 -15.93 -1.38
C ASP A 73 22.22 -17.30 -1.29
N SER A 74 22.39 -18.02 -2.42
CA SER A 74 22.96 -19.38 -2.45
C SER A 74 24.32 -19.53 -3.15
N ASP A 75 25.10 -18.45 -3.28
CA ASP A 75 26.52 -18.51 -3.72
C ASP A 75 27.47 -17.89 -2.68
#